data_AF-A0A954N0N9-F1
#
_entry.id   AF-A0A954N0N9-F1
#
_cell.length_a   1.000
_cell.length_b   1.000
_cell.length_c   1.000
_cell.angle_alpha   90.00
_cell.angle_beta   90.00
_cell.angle_gamma   90.00
#
_symmetry.space_group_name_H-M   'P 1'
#
loop_
_entity.id
_entity.type
_entity.pdbx_description
1 polymer ?
#
loop_
_entity_poly.entity_id
_entity_poly.type
_entity_poly.pdbx_seq_one_letter_code
_entity_poly.pdbx_strand_id
1 'polypeptide(L)'
;MHLQVVYCNHQSADLSVREKLAFSGEKLERAYARLRELFADLEVAILSTCNRVELYFAHENPHAAPTHQDVARFLSDFHQLPLDDFIGDLLERTGLDCARHLFSVVSSLDSMVLGEPQIVAQVRDAYRISQEQRACGPLLSPLFDRAIAVSRRVRTETSLAEGRVSIASVAVGDFGKGIFESFGDKSILVIGAGQMAEETLRYLHDDGARKITVINRSSDRAVALASQWGGAVAPWEEL
;
A
#
# COMPACT_ATOMS: atom_id res chain seq x y z
N MET A 1 -5.33 6.59 -26.83
CA MET A 1 -5.07 6.46 -25.38
C MET A 1 -5.01 4.98 -25.04
N HIS A 2 -3.81 4.50 -24.76
CA HIS A 2 -3.56 3.13 -24.30
C HIS A 2 -3.22 3.19 -22.83
N LEU A 3 -3.86 2.32 -22.05
CA LEU A 3 -3.65 2.18 -20.62
C LEU A 3 -3.13 0.78 -20.35
N GLN A 4 -2.18 0.67 -19.43
CA GLN A 4 -1.63 -0.61 -19.00
C GLN A 4 -1.31 -0.51 -17.51
N VAL A 5 -1.46 -1.63 -16.80
CA VAL A 5 -0.90 -1.80 -15.47
C VAL A 5 -0.17 -3.14 -15.43
N VAL A 6 1.06 -3.12 -14.95
CA VAL A 6 1.83 -4.31 -14.60
C VAL A 6 2.01 -4.30 -13.09
N TYR A 7 1.62 -5.39 -12.44
CA TYR A 7 1.52 -5.40 -10.98
C TYR A 7 1.68 -6.79 -10.39
N CYS A 8 2.07 -6.83 -9.12
CA CYS A 8 1.86 -7.97 -8.24
C CYS A 8 1.13 -7.51 -6.98
N ASN A 9 0.31 -8.38 -6.40
CA ASN A 9 -0.41 -8.08 -5.16
C ASN A 9 -0.39 -9.29 -4.21
N HIS A 10 -0.99 -9.13 -3.04
CA HIS A 10 -1.10 -10.18 -2.01
C HIS A 10 -1.76 -11.49 -2.46
N GLN A 11 -2.43 -11.52 -3.62
CA GLN A 11 -3.02 -12.74 -4.18
C GLN A 11 -2.09 -13.43 -5.17
N SER A 12 -1.26 -12.67 -5.90
CA SER A 12 -0.37 -13.20 -6.94
C SER A 12 1.05 -13.46 -6.46
N ALA A 13 1.52 -12.75 -5.43
CA ALA A 13 2.90 -12.80 -4.96
C ALA A 13 2.99 -12.91 -3.43
N ASP A 14 3.92 -13.73 -2.97
CA ASP A 14 4.27 -13.84 -1.56
C ASP A 14 4.81 -12.51 -1.01
N LEU A 15 4.69 -12.35 0.32
CA LEU A 15 5.18 -11.15 1.01
C LEU A 15 6.66 -10.89 0.73
N SER A 16 7.49 -11.94 0.76
CA SER A 16 8.94 -11.85 0.56
C SER A 16 9.33 -11.31 -0.82
N VAL A 17 8.53 -11.58 -1.85
CA VAL A 17 8.71 -11.03 -3.20
C VAL A 17 8.30 -9.55 -3.22
N ARG A 18 7.10 -9.25 -2.70
CA ARG A 18 6.55 -7.88 -2.70
C ARG A 18 7.39 -6.89 -1.91
N GLU A 19 7.97 -7.31 -0.78
CA GLU A 19 8.88 -6.47 0.02
C GLU A 19 10.15 -6.09 -0.76
N LYS A 20 10.69 -7.02 -1.55
CA LYS A 20 11.89 -6.76 -2.37
C LYS A 20 11.58 -5.82 -3.53
N LEU A 21 10.36 -5.89 -4.08
CA LEU A 21 9.88 -5.05 -5.19
C LEU A 21 9.29 -3.69 -4.75
N ALA A 22 9.23 -3.41 -3.44
CA ALA A 22 8.60 -2.20 -2.94
C ALA A 22 9.42 -0.93 -3.23
N PHE A 23 8.71 0.15 -3.59
CA PHE A 23 9.27 1.49 -3.78
C PHE A 23 8.93 2.40 -2.58
N SER A 24 9.93 3.11 -2.06
CA SER A 24 9.74 4.09 -0.99
C SER A 24 10.84 5.14 -0.96
N GLY A 25 10.48 6.37 -0.54
CA GLY A 25 11.42 7.50 -0.39
C GLY A 25 12.29 7.71 -1.64
N GLU A 26 13.60 7.82 -1.45
CA GLU A 26 14.59 8.02 -2.52
C GLU A 26 14.54 6.92 -3.60
N LYS A 27 14.19 5.67 -3.26
CA LYS A 27 14.05 4.61 -4.26
C LYS A 27 12.93 4.93 -5.25
N LEU A 28 11.84 5.52 -4.80
CA LEU A 28 10.72 5.87 -5.67
C LEU A 28 11.13 6.97 -6.67
N GLU A 29 11.85 7.99 -6.22
CA GLU A 29 12.36 9.06 -7.09
C GLU A 29 13.32 8.53 -8.16
N ARG A 30 14.25 7.65 -7.74
CA ARG A 30 15.17 6.96 -8.66
C ARG A 30 14.45 6.08 -9.66
N ALA A 31 13.36 5.42 -9.25
CA ALA A 31 12.55 4.60 -10.15
C ALA A 31 11.92 5.46 -11.26
N TYR A 32 11.33 6.61 -10.92
CA TYR A 32 10.79 7.54 -11.92
C TYR A 32 11.87 8.08 -12.86
N ALA A 33 13.05 8.42 -12.34
CA ALA A 33 14.17 8.84 -13.18
C ALA A 33 14.56 7.75 -14.19
N ARG A 34 14.69 6.50 -13.72
CA ARG A 34 15.07 5.38 -14.58
C ARG A 34 13.99 5.01 -15.60
N LEU A 35 12.71 5.04 -15.20
CA LEU A 35 11.60 4.78 -16.11
C LEU A 35 11.54 5.84 -17.22
N ARG A 36 11.79 7.11 -16.89
CA ARG A 36 11.86 8.19 -17.89
C ARG A 36 12.96 7.97 -18.94
N GLU A 37 14.09 7.38 -18.55
CA GLU A 37 15.18 7.04 -19.48
C GLU A 37 14.82 5.87 -20.41
N LEU A 38 14.13 4.86 -19.89
CA LEU A 38 13.77 3.65 -20.63
C LEU A 38 12.56 3.85 -21.55
N PHE A 39 11.62 4.65 -21.08
CA PHE A 39 10.27 4.77 -21.61
C PHE A 39 9.94 6.23 -21.86
N ALA A 40 10.67 6.83 -22.81
CA ALA A 40 10.43 8.21 -23.22
C ALA A 40 8.98 8.39 -23.70
N ASP A 41 8.37 9.52 -23.34
CA ASP A 41 7.00 9.91 -23.74
C ASP A 41 5.84 9.05 -23.17
N LEU A 42 6.12 8.22 -22.15
CA LEU A 42 5.09 7.52 -21.39
C LEU A 42 4.76 8.26 -20.10
N GLU A 43 3.48 8.35 -19.79
CA GLU A 43 3.04 8.71 -18.46
C GLU A 43 3.11 7.48 -17.55
N VAL A 44 3.60 7.66 -16.33
CA VAL A 44 3.77 6.60 -15.35
C VAL A 44 3.30 7.03 -13.96
N ALA A 45 2.60 6.13 -13.27
CA ALA A 45 2.32 6.24 -11.84
C ALA A 45 2.63 4.92 -11.14
N ILE A 46 3.31 5.00 -9.99
CA ILE A 46 3.71 3.84 -9.19
C ILE A 46 2.90 3.82 -7.90
N LEU A 47 2.14 2.75 -7.67
CA LEU A 47 1.47 2.45 -6.41
C LEU A 47 2.23 1.33 -5.70
N SER A 48 2.92 1.67 -4.62
CA SER A 48 3.65 0.70 -3.80
C SER A 48 3.13 0.74 -2.36
N THR A 49 2.55 -0.36 -1.91
CA THR A 49 2.03 -0.53 -0.55
C THR A 49 2.54 -1.85 0.03
N CYS A 50 2.18 -2.15 1.28
CA CYS A 50 2.48 -3.45 1.88
C CYS A 50 1.78 -4.63 1.20
N ASN A 51 0.77 -4.39 0.35
CA ASN A 51 -0.07 -5.43 -0.28
C ASN A 51 0.03 -5.47 -1.80
N ARG A 52 0.69 -4.49 -2.44
CA ARG A 52 0.81 -4.42 -3.90
C ARG A 52 1.96 -3.53 -4.35
N VAL A 53 2.49 -3.87 -5.52
CA VAL A 53 3.39 -3.04 -6.31
C VAL A 53 2.78 -2.97 -7.71
N GLU A 54 2.39 -1.78 -8.15
CA GLU A 54 1.69 -1.57 -9.42
C GLU A 54 2.31 -0.40 -10.18
N LEU A 55 2.62 -0.61 -11.45
CA LEU A 55 3.10 0.40 -12.35
C LEU A 55 2.04 0.63 -13.42
N TYR A 56 1.42 1.80 -13.38
CA TYR A 56 0.43 2.26 -14.35
C TYR A 56 1.11 3.05 -15.44
N PHE A 57 0.84 2.71 -16.70
CA PHE A 57 1.37 3.38 -17.87
C PHE A 57 0.23 3.93 -18.73
N ALA A 58 0.45 5.11 -19.32
CA ALA A 58 -0.40 5.63 -20.38
C ALA A 58 0.40 6.28 -21.51
N HIS A 59 -0.08 6.10 -22.73
CA HIS A 59 0.54 6.66 -23.93
C HIS A 59 -0.44 6.75 -25.10
N GLU A 60 -0.04 7.50 -26.14
CA GLU A 60 -0.82 7.60 -27.37
C GLU A 60 -0.42 6.56 -28.41
N ASN A 61 0.85 6.19 -28.49
CA ASN A 61 1.37 5.29 -29.53
C ASN A 61 1.38 3.82 -29.05
N PRO A 62 0.55 2.91 -29.58
CA PRO A 62 0.49 1.50 -29.14
C PRO A 62 1.83 0.75 -29.20
N HIS A 63 2.76 1.19 -30.06
CA HIS A 63 4.10 0.60 -30.18
C HIS A 63 5.10 1.10 -29.14
N ALA A 64 4.74 2.10 -28.34
CA ALA A 64 5.57 2.62 -27.27
C ALA A 64 5.33 1.90 -25.93
N ALA A 65 4.26 1.10 -25.80
CA ALA A 65 3.95 0.42 -24.54
C ALA A 65 5.12 -0.50 -24.12
N PRO A 66 5.59 -0.44 -22.87
CA PRO A 66 6.51 -1.45 -22.38
C PRO A 66 5.79 -2.80 -22.40
N THR A 67 6.46 -3.85 -22.86
CA THR A 67 5.90 -5.20 -22.71
C THR A 67 5.94 -5.61 -21.23
N HIS A 68 5.12 -6.59 -20.85
CA HIS A 68 5.21 -7.22 -19.54
C HIS A 68 6.67 -7.59 -19.17
N GLN A 69 7.42 -8.11 -20.13
CA GLN A 69 8.80 -8.53 -19.92
C GLN A 69 9.77 -7.34 -19.76
N ASP A 70 9.50 -6.21 -20.41
CA ASP A 70 10.32 -5.00 -20.24
C ASP A 70 10.12 -4.40 -18.85
N VAL A 71 8.89 -4.40 -18.33
CA VAL A 71 8.62 -3.97 -16.95
C VAL A 71 9.26 -4.93 -15.94
N ALA A 72 9.17 -6.23 -16.18
CA ALA A 72 9.80 -7.23 -15.31
C ALA A 72 11.33 -7.08 -15.29
N ARG A 73 11.97 -6.84 -16.45
CA ARG A 73 13.41 -6.54 -16.54
C ARG A 73 13.77 -5.25 -15.82
N PHE A 74 12.98 -4.20 -15.97
CA PHE A 74 13.17 -2.97 -15.20
C PHE A 74 13.17 -3.24 -13.70
N LEU A 75 12.20 -4.00 -13.18
CA LEU A 75 12.12 -4.36 -11.77
C LEU A 75 13.33 -5.19 -11.32
N SER A 76 13.74 -6.17 -12.14
CA SER A 76 14.92 -7.01 -11.91
C SER A 76 16.18 -6.16 -11.78
N ASP A 77 16.43 -5.29 -12.76
CA ASP A 77 17.62 -4.43 -12.79
C ASP A 77 17.61 -3.39 -11.68
N PHE A 78 16.46 -2.78 -11.42
CA PHE A 78 16.32 -1.72 -10.42
C PHE A 78 16.46 -2.25 -8.99
N HIS A 79 15.85 -3.38 -8.68
CA HIS A 79 15.89 -4.00 -7.35
C HIS A 79 17.05 -4.98 -7.16
N GLN A 80 17.81 -5.27 -8.22
CA GLN A 80 18.90 -6.25 -8.24
C GLN A 80 18.42 -7.65 -7.82
N LEU A 81 17.34 -8.10 -8.46
CA LEU A 81 16.72 -9.40 -8.20
C LEU A 81 16.76 -10.27 -9.46
N PRO A 82 17.01 -11.59 -9.34
CA PRO A 82 16.84 -12.50 -10.47
C PRO A 82 15.43 -12.40 -11.04
N LEU A 83 15.31 -12.24 -12.36
CA LEU A 83 14.01 -12.11 -13.04
C LEU A 83 13.09 -13.31 -12.77
N ASP A 84 13.66 -14.52 -12.73
CA ASP A 84 12.93 -15.77 -12.51
C ASP A 84 12.31 -15.86 -11.11
N ASP A 85 12.77 -15.05 -10.14
CA ASP A 85 12.24 -15.07 -8.78
C ASP A 85 10.81 -14.50 -8.68
N PHE A 86 10.37 -13.67 -9.63
CA PHE A 86 9.10 -12.94 -9.51
C PHE A 86 8.34 -12.72 -10.83
N ILE A 87 8.92 -12.98 -12.00
CA ILE A 87 8.26 -12.70 -13.28
C ILE A 87 6.91 -13.43 -13.43
N GLY A 88 6.80 -14.65 -12.88
CA GLY A 88 5.55 -15.43 -12.89
C GLY A 88 4.44 -14.86 -12.01
N ASP A 89 4.79 -14.02 -11.03
CA ASP A 89 3.85 -13.43 -10.08
C ASP A 89 3.31 -12.06 -10.56
N LEU A 90 3.93 -11.50 -11.60
CA LEU A 90 3.48 -10.27 -12.24
C LEU A 90 2.28 -10.55 -13.14
N LEU A 91 1.28 -9.68 -13.04
CA LEU A 91 0.07 -9.68 -13.85
C LEU A 91 0.03 -8.42 -14.70
N GLU A 92 -0.68 -8.51 -15.82
CA GLU A 92 -0.90 -7.39 -16.73
C GLU A 92 -2.40 -7.20 -16.99
N ARG A 93 -2.84 -5.94 -17.03
CA ARG A 93 -4.15 -5.53 -17.54
C ARG A 93 -3.99 -4.33 -18.46
N THR A 94 -4.77 -4.28 -19.53
CA THR A 94 -4.73 -3.20 -20.53
C THR A 94 -6.11 -2.58 -20.77
N GLY A 95 -6.12 -1.37 -21.33
CA GLY A 95 -7.34 -0.66 -21.70
C GLY A 95 -8.35 -0.53 -20.55
N LEU A 96 -9.58 -0.98 -20.79
CA LEU A 96 -10.65 -0.91 -19.80
C LEU A 96 -10.38 -1.75 -18.56
N ASP A 97 -9.65 -2.86 -18.69
CA ASP A 97 -9.36 -3.72 -17.54
C ASP A 97 -8.32 -3.11 -16.61
N CYS A 98 -7.39 -2.30 -17.14
CA CYS A 98 -6.50 -1.46 -16.32
C CYS A 98 -7.32 -0.45 -15.49
N ALA A 99 -8.29 0.23 -16.13
CA ALA A 99 -9.13 1.19 -15.42
C ALA A 99 -10.02 0.52 -14.36
N ARG A 100 -10.63 -0.63 -14.69
CA ARG A 100 -11.41 -1.44 -13.74
C ARG A 100 -10.57 -1.93 -12.57
N HIS A 101 -9.33 -2.34 -12.83
CA HIS A 101 -8.38 -2.73 -11.79
C HIS A 101 -8.14 -1.59 -10.81
N LEU A 102 -7.75 -0.40 -11.30
CA LEU A 102 -7.55 0.76 -10.45
C LEU A 102 -8.80 1.12 -9.65
N PHE A 103 -9.99 1.06 -10.26
CA PHE A 103 -11.26 1.34 -9.58
C PHE A 103 -11.53 0.31 -8.48
N SER A 104 -11.20 -0.95 -8.71
CA SER A 104 -11.34 -2.02 -7.70
C SER A 104 -10.37 -1.83 -6.54
N VAL A 105 -9.10 -1.48 -6.83
CA VAL A 105 -8.07 -1.20 -5.83
C VAL A 105 -8.45 -0.01 -4.97
N VAL A 106 -8.76 1.15 -5.58
CA VAL A 106 -9.09 2.37 -4.82
C VAL A 106 -10.41 2.23 -4.06
N SER A 107 -11.32 1.35 -4.51
CA SER A 107 -12.58 1.06 -3.81
C SER A 107 -12.40 -0.02 -2.74
N SER A 108 -11.18 -0.49 -2.51
CA SER A 108 -10.85 -1.54 -1.55
C SER A 108 -11.58 -2.87 -1.81
N LEU A 109 -11.92 -3.14 -3.06
CA LEU A 109 -12.50 -4.42 -3.52
C LEU A 109 -11.41 -5.45 -3.86
N ASP A 110 -10.24 -4.97 -4.26
CA ASP A 110 -9.02 -5.76 -4.33
C ASP A 110 -8.12 -5.33 -3.17
N SER A 111 -8.42 -5.79 -1.95
CA SER A 111 -7.64 -5.50 -0.73
C SER A 111 -7.70 -6.72 0.18
N MET A 112 -6.62 -6.97 0.93
CA MET A 112 -6.60 -8.05 1.94
C MET A 112 -7.69 -7.86 2.99
N VAL A 113 -7.98 -6.60 3.35
CA VAL A 113 -9.13 -6.21 4.15
C VAL A 113 -10.04 -5.36 3.30
N LEU A 114 -11.20 -5.91 2.95
CA LEU A 114 -12.19 -5.22 2.13
C LEU A 114 -12.73 -3.99 2.86
N GLY A 115 -12.93 -2.89 2.12
CA GLY A 115 -13.49 -1.65 2.68
C GLY A 115 -12.51 -0.76 3.45
N GLU A 116 -11.24 -1.18 3.57
CA GLU A 116 -10.22 -0.42 4.30
C GLU A 116 -10.00 0.98 3.69
N PRO A 117 -10.10 2.08 4.47
CA PRO A 117 -10.00 3.43 3.93
C PRO A 117 -8.57 3.84 3.57
N GLN A 118 -7.54 3.19 4.12
CA GLN A 118 -6.13 3.52 3.90
C GLN A 118 -5.74 3.50 2.41
N ILE A 119 -6.25 2.54 1.63
CA ILE A 119 -5.86 2.39 0.21
C ILE A 119 -6.19 3.63 -0.62
N VAL A 120 -7.29 4.33 -0.31
CA VAL A 120 -7.67 5.56 -1.01
C VAL A 120 -6.62 6.64 -0.80
N ALA A 121 -6.08 6.77 0.41
CA ALA A 121 -5.03 7.73 0.72
C ALA A 121 -3.73 7.35 0.00
N GLN A 122 -3.36 6.07 -0.01
CA GLN A 122 -2.18 5.58 -0.72
C GLN A 122 -2.26 5.81 -2.24
N VAL A 123 -3.42 5.60 -2.85
CA VAL A 123 -3.66 5.90 -4.28
C VAL A 123 -3.55 7.40 -4.56
N ARG A 124 -4.07 8.25 -3.66
CA ARG A 124 -3.92 9.71 -3.78
C ARG A 124 -2.47 10.15 -3.67
N ASP A 125 -1.71 9.55 -2.76
CA ASP A 125 -0.29 9.85 -2.61
C ASP A 125 0.52 9.39 -3.83
N ALA A 126 0.27 8.18 -4.33
CA ALA A 126 0.88 7.69 -5.56
C ALA A 126 0.60 8.64 -6.75
N TYR A 127 -0.64 9.09 -6.87
CA TYR A 127 -1.04 10.07 -7.89
C TYR A 127 -0.31 11.41 -7.71
N ARG A 128 -0.35 11.99 -6.52
CA ARG A 128 0.35 13.25 -6.21
C ARG A 128 1.85 13.15 -6.50
N ILE A 129 2.51 12.09 -6.05
CA ILE A 129 3.95 11.88 -6.26
C ILE A 129 4.25 11.75 -7.76
N SER A 130 3.42 11.03 -8.52
CA SER A 130 3.61 10.92 -9.97
C SER A 130 3.52 12.27 -10.69
N GLN A 131 2.67 13.19 -10.21
CA GLN A 131 2.59 14.56 -10.72
C GLN A 131 3.81 15.40 -10.32
N GLU A 132 4.27 15.30 -9.07
CA GLU A 132 5.48 15.98 -8.56
C GLU A 132 6.73 15.55 -9.36
N GLN A 133 6.79 14.28 -9.75
CA GLN A 133 7.84 13.71 -10.60
C GLN A 133 7.66 14.02 -12.09
N ARG A 134 6.63 14.78 -12.47
CA ARG A 134 6.26 15.10 -13.86
C ARG A 134 6.12 13.85 -14.73
N ALA A 135 5.70 12.74 -14.13
CA ALA A 135 5.49 11.46 -14.78
C ALA A 135 4.02 11.20 -15.10
N CYS A 136 3.09 11.88 -14.42
CA CYS A 136 1.66 11.81 -14.70
C CYS A 136 1.18 13.08 -15.39
N GLY A 137 0.42 12.93 -16.46
CA GLY A 137 -0.02 14.01 -17.35
C GLY A 137 -1.49 13.85 -17.75
N PRO A 138 -1.89 14.39 -18.93
CA PRO A 138 -3.29 14.41 -19.35
C PRO A 138 -3.92 13.03 -19.60
N LEU A 139 -3.15 11.95 -19.73
CA LEU A 139 -3.68 10.61 -19.97
C LEU A 139 -4.03 9.88 -18.67
N LEU A 140 -3.13 9.88 -17.68
CA LEU A 140 -3.34 9.24 -16.37
C LEU A 140 -4.15 10.11 -15.42
N SER A 141 -4.02 11.44 -15.45
CA SER A 141 -4.71 12.32 -14.49
C SER A 141 -6.24 12.11 -14.46
N PRO A 142 -6.95 12.07 -15.61
CA PRO A 142 -8.39 11.81 -15.62
C PRO A 142 -8.77 10.44 -15.07
N LEU A 143 -7.91 9.43 -15.27
CA LEU A 143 -8.14 8.08 -14.76
C LEU A 143 -8.07 8.06 -13.22
N PHE A 144 -7.02 8.64 -12.63
CA PHE A 144 -6.86 8.71 -11.17
C PHE A 144 -7.92 9.58 -10.51
N ASP A 145 -8.26 10.74 -11.09
CA ASP A 145 -9.33 11.60 -10.60
C ASP A 145 -10.67 10.86 -10.59
N ARG A 146 -10.98 10.12 -11.66
CA ARG A 146 -12.20 9.33 -11.74
C ARG A 146 -12.18 8.19 -10.73
N ALA A 147 -11.06 7.50 -10.57
CA ALA A 147 -10.89 6.42 -9.59
C ALA A 147 -11.18 6.92 -8.16
N ILE A 148 -10.61 8.06 -7.78
CA ILE A 148 -10.85 8.68 -6.47
C ILE A 148 -12.32 9.07 -6.31
N ALA A 149 -12.97 9.63 -7.34
CA ALA A 149 -14.40 9.95 -7.29
C ALA A 149 -15.28 8.69 -7.13
N VAL A 150 -14.94 7.61 -7.84
CA VAL A 150 -15.64 6.31 -7.72
C VAL A 150 -15.49 5.73 -6.32
N SER A 151 -14.29 5.79 -5.72
CA SER A 151 -14.10 5.31 -4.34
C SER A 151 -15.00 6.02 -3.32
N ARG A 152 -15.23 7.33 -3.51
CA ARG A 152 -16.15 8.11 -2.66
C ARG A 152 -17.57 7.58 -2.80
N ARG A 153 -18.03 7.37 -4.03
CA ARG A 153 -19.37 6.81 -4.30
C ARG A 153 -19.53 5.44 -3.68
N VAL A 154 -18.57 4.52 -3.87
CA VAL A 154 -18.64 3.19 -3.26
C VAL A 154 -18.77 3.28 -1.74
N ARG A 155 -18.00 4.17 -1.09
CA ARG A 155 -18.06 4.34 0.37
C ARG A 155 -19.36 4.98 0.86
N THR A 156 -20.00 5.85 0.08
CA THR A 156 -21.23 6.56 0.50
C THR A 156 -22.52 5.88 0.05
N GLU A 157 -22.47 5.10 -1.03
CA GLU A 157 -23.64 4.47 -1.67
C GLU A 157 -23.73 2.97 -1.33
N THR A 158 -22.75 2.41 -0.60
CA THR A 158 -22.73 0.98 -0.22
C THR A 158 -22.30 0.79 1.22
N SER A 159 -22.65 -0.36 1.81
CA SER A 159 -22.20 -0.77 3.14
C SER A 159 -20.76 -1.30 3.18
N LEU A 160 -19.98 -1.18 2.09
CA LEU A 160 -18.62 -1.74 2.03
C LEU A 160 -17.69 -1.15 3.10
N ALA A 161 -17.91 0.10 3.50
CA ALA A 161 -17.11 0.78 4.52
C ALA A 161 -17.66 0.59 5.96
N GLU A 162 -18.73 -0.20 6.15
CA GLU A 162 -19.32 -0.44 7.46
C GLU A 162 -18.61 -1.62 8.16
N GLY A 163 -18.33 -1.49 9.47
CA GLY A 163 -17.77 -2.57 10.30
C GLY A 163 -16.27 -2.47 10.61
N ARG A 164 -15.66 -3.59 11.04
CA ARG A 164 -14.23 -3.72 11.33
C ARG A 164 -13.46 -3.91 10.02
N VAL A 165 -13.12 -2.81 9.36
CA VAL A 165 -12.51 -2.80 8.01
C VAL A 165 -11.03 -2.42 8.01
N SER A 166 -10.26 -2.72 9.07
CA SER A 166 -8.81 -2.49 9.06
C SER A 166 -8.00 -3.71 9.45
N ILE A 167 -6.76 -3.77 8.97
CA ILE A 167 -5.88 -4.92 9.24
C ILE A 167 -5.55 -5.06 10.72
N ALA A 168 -5.43 -3.94 11.45
CA ALA A 168 -5.29 -3.94 12.91
C ALA A 168 -6.52 -4.55 13.59
N SER A 169 -7.73 -4.25 13.09
CA SER A 169 -8.97 -4.78 13.64
C SER A 169 -9.11 -6.30 13.46
N VAL A 170 -8.67 -6.82 12.32
CA VAL A 170 -8.64 -8.27 12.00
C VAL A 170 -7.56 -8.97 12.82
N ALA A 171 -6.36 -8.38 12.90
CA ALA A 171 -5.25 -8.93 13.66
C ALA A 171 -5.59 -9.08 15.16
N VAL A 172 -6.21 -8.08 15.78
CA VAL A 172 -6.60 -8.14 17.19
C VAL A 172 -7.89 -8.95 17.37
N GLY A 173 -8.89 -8.63 16.55
CA GLY A 173 -10.27 -9.07 16.74
C GLY A 173 -10.57 -10.49 16.30
N ASP A 174 -9.86 -11.00 15.30
CA ASP A 174 -10.09 -12.36 14.75
C ASP A 174 -8.91 -13.26 15.09
N PHE A 175 -7.68 -12.84 14.78
CA PHE A 175 -6.50 -13.67 15.03
C PHE A 175 -6.09 -13.69 16.51
N GLY A 176 -5.96 -12.51 17.13
CA GLY A 176 -5.59 -12.38 18.52
C GLY A 176 -6.56 -13.08 19.47
N LYS A 177 -7.88 -12.93 19.24
CA LYS A 177 -8.92 -13.66 20.00
C LYS A 177 -8.96 -15.16 19.75
N GLY A 178 -8.47 -15.61 18.60
CA GLY A 178 -8.30 -17.05 18.34
C GLY A 178 -7.20 -17.68 19.18
N ILE A 179 -6.25 -16.88 19.68
CA ILE A 179 -5.10 -17.33 20.48
C ILE A 179 -5.34 -17.07 21.97
N PHE A 180 -5.91 -15.91 22.32
CA PHE A 180 -6.10 -15.47 23.69
C PHE A 180 -7.58 -15.28 24.01
N GLU A 181 -8.03 -15.85 25.14
CA GLU A 181 -9.39 -15.61 25.66
C GLU A 181 -9.61 -14.15 26.07
N SER A 182 -8.55 -13.47 26.53
CA SER A 182 -8.56 -12.06 26.91
C SER A 182 -7.16 -11.45 26.83
N PHE A 183 -7.10 -10.13 26.59
CA PHE A 183 -5.88 -9.33 26.66
C PHE A 183 -5.69 -8.63 28.02
N GLY A 184 -6.66 -8.69 28.93
CA GLY A 184 -6.63 -7.91 30.18
C GLY A 184 -5.51 -8.27 31.15
N ASP A 185 -5.04 -9.51 31.10
CA ASP A 185 -3.93 -10.04 31.88
C ASP A 185 -2.58 -10.01 31.13
N LYS A 186 -2.59 -9.63 29.85
CA LYS A 186 -1.41 -9.66 28.97
C LYS A 186 -0.61 -8.36 29.04
N SER A 187 0.70 -8.49 28.83
CA SER A 187 1.59 -7.35 28.59
C SER A 187 1.77 -7.19 27.08
N ILE A 188 1.42 -6.02 26.56
CA ILE A 188 1.48 -5.69 25.15
C ILE A 188 2.70 -4.81 24.89
N LEU A 189 3.59 -5.27 24.00
CA LEU A 189 4.67 -4.46 23.46
C LEU A 189 4.29 -3.99 22.04
N VAL A 190 4.31 -2.69 21.81
CA VAL A 190 4.09 -2.09 20.49
C VAL A 190 5.39 -1.45 20.02
N ILE A 191 5.86 -1.88 18.84
CA ILE A 191 7.07 -1.38 18.21
C ILE A 191 6.67 -0.46 17.06
N GLY A 192 6.97 0.83 17.21
CA GLY A 192 6.57 1.90 16.31
C GLY A 192 5.46 2.78 16.90
N ALA A 193 5.40 4.02 16.40
CA ALA A 193 4.39 5.00 16.80
C ALA A 193 3.77 5.70 15.58
N GLY A 194 3.34 4.89 14.60
CA GLY A 194 2.62 5.36 13.41
C GLY A 194 1.14 5.00 13.45
N GLN A 195 0.43 5.32 12.37
CA GLN A 195 -1.02 5.10 12.25
C GLN A 195 -1.44 3.64 12.55
N MET A 196 -0.65 2.65 12.11
CA MET A 196 -0.90 1.24 12.40
C MET A 196 -0.80 0.90 13.89
N ALA A 197 0.17 1.51 14.59
CA ALA A 197 0.35 1.31 16.02
C ALA A 197 -0.81 1.94 16.81
N GLU A 198 -1.20 3.17 16.46
CA GLU A 198 -2.37 3.86 17.03
C GLU A 198 -3.64 3.04 16.85
N GLU A 199 -3.87 2.54 15.64
CA GLU A 199 -5.07 1.76 15.33
C GLU A 199 -5.08 0.42 16.06
N THR A 200 -3.95 -0.28 16.13
CA THR A 200 -3.81 -1.55 16.85
C THR A 200 -4.05 -1.37 18.35
N LEU A 201 -3.50 -0.30 18.94
CA LEU A 201 -3.67 0.02 20.36
C LEU A 201 -5.14 0.30 20.70
N ARG A 202 -5.87 1.01 19.83
CA ARG A 202 -7.31 1.21 19.99
C ARG A 202 -8.04 -0.12 20.15
N TYR A 203 -7.83 -1.06 19.22
CA TYR A 203 -8.50 -2.35 19.28
C TYR A 203 -8.08 -3.20 20.49
N LEU A 204 -6.79 -3.23 20.83
CA LEU A 204 -6.32 -3.94 22.02
C LEU A 204 -6.90 -3.36 23.30
N HIS A 205 -6.96 -2.03 23.40
CA HIS A 205 -7.51 -1.34 24.56
C HIS A 205 -9.02 -1.57 24.68
N ASP A 206 -9.77 -1.48 23.58
CA ASP A 206 -11.20 -1.80 23.54
C ASP A 206 -11.48 -3.24 23.96
N ASP A 207 -10.53 -4.15 23.72
CA ASP A 207 -10.59 -5.56 24.12
C ASP A 207 -9.93 -5.87 25.49
N GLY A 208 -9.69 -4.82 26.28
CA GLY A 208 -9.32 -4.94 27.68
C GLY A 208 -7.82 -4.89 27.99
N ALA A 209 -6.93 -4.76 26.98
CA ALA A 209 -5.51 -4.60 27.24
C ALA A 209 -5.23 -3.31 28.03
N ARG A 210 -4.43 -3.40 29.10
CA ARG A 210 -4.05 -2.25 29.94
C ARG A 210 -2.56 -2.11 30.18
N LYS A 211 -1.79 -3.21 30.13
CA LYS A 211 -0.33 -3.18 30.29
C LYS A 211 0.31 -2.98 28.92
N ILE A 212 0.43 -1.73 28.50
CA ILE A 212 0.96 -1.35 27.19
C ILE A 212 2.35 -0.75 27.37
N THR A 213 3.31 -1.21 26.56
CA THR A 213 4.64 -0.60 26.42
C THR A 213 4.87 -0.23 24.98
N VAL A 214 5.30 1.00 24.71
CA VAL A 214 5.61 1.51 23.37
C VAL A 214 7.12 1.72 23.22
N ILE A 215 7.69 1.18 22.15
CA ILE A 215 9.07 1.42 21.73
C ILE A 215 9.04 2.08 20.37
N ASN A 216 9.75 3.19 20.17
CA ASN A 216 9.84 3.84 18.87
C ASN A 216 11.17 4.60 18.72
N ARG A 217 11.70 4.67 17.49
CA ARG A 217 12.97 5.38 17.19
C ARG A 217 12.97 6.85 17.63
N SER A 218 11.80 7.50 17.60
CA SER A 218 11.61 8.83 18.17
C SER A 218 10.95 8.68 19.54
N SER A 219 11.70 9.06 20.58
CA SER A 219 11.24 9.07 21.98
C SER A 219 9.97 9.89 22.15
N ASP A 220 9.92 11.08 21.55
CA ASP A 220 8.78 11.99 21.71
C ASP A 220 7.49 11.37 21.16
N ARG A 221 7.58 10.66 20.03
CA ARG A 221 6.44 9.93 19.47
C ARG A 221 6.06 8.71 20.34
N ALA A 222 7.03 8.02 20.92
CA ALA A 222 6.76 6.90 21.84
C ALA A 222 5.99 7.41 23.06
N VAL A 223 6.45 8.51 23.67
CA VAL A 223 5.84 9.15 24.83
C VAL A 223 4.44 9.65 24.51
N ALA A 224 4.25 10.35 23.39
CA ALA A 224 2.94 10.84 22.97
C ALA A 224 1.94 9.69 22.83
N LEU A 225 2.33 8.61 22.12
CA LEU A 225 1.45 7.46 21.90
C LEU A 225 1.17 6.69 23.19
N ALA A 226 2.20 6.39 23.99
CA ALA A 226 2.03 5.70 25.26
C ALA A 226 1.10 6.48 26.20
N SER A 227 1.28 7.80 26.30
CA SER A 227 0.47 8.66 27.15
C SER A 227 -1.00 8.65 26.76
N GLN A 228 -1.31 8.62 25.45
CA GLN A 228 -2.68 8.56 24.94
C GLN A 228 -3.43 7.30 25.42
N TRP A 229 -2.71 6.20 25.64
CA TRP A 229 -3.28 4.89 26.00
C TRP A 229 -2.94 4.45 27.44
N GLY A 230 -2.37 5.34 28.25
CA GLY A 230 -1.96 5.03 29.63
C GLY A 230 -0.85 3.98 29.73
N GLY A 231 -0.04 3.82 28.68
CA GLY A 231 1.07 2.88 28.61
C GLY A 231 2.40 3.46 29.11
N ALA A 232 3.40 2.59 29.20
CA ALA A 232 4.79 2.93 29.46
C ALA A 232 5.58 3.08 28.16
N VAL A 233 6.75 3.71 28.24
CA VAL A 233 7.73 3.77 27.15
C VAL A 233 8.95 2.95 27.54
N ALA A 234 9.49 2.19 26.59
CA ALA A 234 10.81 1.60 26.71
C ALA A 234 11.77 2.20 25.65
N PRO A 235 13.07 2.31 25.96
CA PRO A 235 14.07 2.81 25.01
C PRO A 235 14.18 1.95 23.75
N TRP A 236 14.56 2.56 22.62
CA TRP A 236 14.77 1.82 21.36
C TRP A 236 15.95 0.84 21.46
N GLU A 237 16.91 1.15 22.32
CA GLU A 237 18.12 0.37 22.57
C GLU A 237 17.85 -0.94 23.34
N GLU A 238 16.67 -1.08 23.94
CA GLU A 238 16.25 -2.28 24.67
C GLU A 238 15.46 -3.28 23.79
N LEU A 239 15.28 -2.97 22.50
CA LEU A 239 14.65 -3.85 21.51
C LEU A 239 15.64 -4.90 20.98
#